data_AF-A0A8S2Z8Q9-F1
#
_entry.id   AF-A0A8S2Z8Q9-F1
#
_cell.length_a   1.000
_cell.length_b   1.000
_cell.length_c   1.000
_cell.angle_alpha   90.00
_cell.angle_beta   90.00
_cell.angle_gamma   90.00
#
_symmetry.space_group_name_H-M   'P 1'
#
loop_
_entity.id
_entity.type
_entity.pdbx_description
1 polymer ?
#
loop_
_entity_poly.entity_id
_entity_poly.type
_entity_poly.pdbx_seq_one_letter_code
_entity_poly.pdbx_strand_id
1 'polypeptide(L)'
;MFGRLPVLPFDHQDEMVSLEQDSEHVNKLNQYLSSLTEQAKATIKKTQKKYKSRYDDHRSNPSYNTNDLVLVKSLRNRHKFDIRHEGPFKIIQRLTDKTYI
;
A
#
# COMPACT_ATOMS: atom_id res chain seq x y z
N MET A 1 17.98 -49.00 -11.57
CA MET A 1 17.34 -47.79 -12.13
C MET A 1 16.13 -47.45 -11.28
N PHE A 2 16.26 -46.51 -10.34
CA PHE A 2 15.15 -45.93 -9.59
C PHE A 2 14.72 -44.67 -10.33
N GLY A 3 13.47 -44.59 -10.81
CA GLY A 3 13.05 -43.44 -11.63
C GLY A 3 11.74 -43.58 -12.42
N ARG A 4 10.78 -44.38 -11.96
CA ARG A 4 9.40 -44.25 -12.49
C ARG A 4 8.65 -43.32 -11.56
N LEU A 5 8.27 -42.15 -12.05
CA LEU A 5 7.33 -41.25 -11.37
C LEU A 5 6.04 -42.04 -11.08
N PRO A 6 5.46 -41.94 -9.88
CA PRO A 6 4.19 -42.60 -9.58
C PRO A 6 3.11 -41.97 -10.46
N VAL A 7 2.51 -42.77 -11.34
CA VAL A 7 1.33 -42.37 -12.11
C VAL A 7 0.17 -42.30 -11.12
N LEU A 8 -0.37 -41.10 -10.92
CA LEU A 8 -1.50 -40.86 -10.05
C LEU A 8 -2.79 -41.31 -10.76
N PRO A 9 -3.83 -41.75 -10.02
CA PRO A 9 -5.10 -42.18 -10.62
C PRO A 9 -5.79 -41.12 -11.49
N PHE A 10 -5.40 -39.85 -11.36
CA PHE A 10 -5.92 -38.71 -12.13
C PHE A 10 -5.10 -38.41 -13.40
N ASP A 11 -3.92 -39.02 -13.56
CA ASP A 11 -3.09 -38.88 -14.76
C ASP A 11 -3.72 -39.64 -15.94
N HIS A 12 -4.58 -40.61 -15.66
CA HIS A 12 -5.48 -41.21 -16.63
C HIS A 12 -6.74 -40.36 -16.73
N GLN A 13 -6.71 -39.33 -17.58
CA GLN A 13 -7.95 -38.74 -18.07
C GLN A 13 -8.54 -39.72 -19.08
N ASP A 14 -9.70 -40.31 -18.75
CA ASP A 14 -10.49 -41.05 -19.72
C ASP A 14 -10.79 -40.15 -20.93
N GLU A 15 -10.44 -40.59 -22.13
CA GLU A 15 -10.67 -39.87 -23.40
C GLU A 15 -12.17 -39.57 -23.67
N MET A 16 -13.09 -40.11 -22.86
CA MET A 16 -14.54 -40.03 -23.07
C MET A 16 -15.23 -38.79 -22.46
N VAL A 17 -14.53 -37.92 -21.73
CA VAL A 17 -15.16 -36.72 -21.15
C VAL A 17 -14.76 -35.47 -21.93
N SER A 18 -15.48 -35.18 -23.02
CA SER A 18 -15.41 -33.88 -23.67
C SER A 18 -16.22 -32.88 -22.85
N LEU A 19 -15.54 -32.08 -22.02
CA LEU A 19 -16.16 -30.92 -21.38
C LEU A 19 -16.39 -29.84 -22.44
N GLU A 20 -17.61 -29.75 -22.97
CA GLU A 20 -18.02 -28.62 -23.79
C GLU A 20 -18.11 -27.39 -22.89
N GLN A 21 -17.11 -26.49 -22.98
CA GLN A 21 -17.14 -25.22 -22.28
C GLN A 21 -18.21 -24.32 -22.92
N ASP A 22 -19.25 -24.03 -22.15
CA ASP A 22 -20.24 -23.02 -22.53
C ASP A 22 -19.57 -21.63 -22.58
N SER A 23 -19.30 -21.17 -23.81
CA SER A 23 -18.69 -19.88 -24.08
C SER A 23 -19.52 -18.71 -23.53
N GLU A 24 -20.85 -18.83 -23.44
CA GLU A 24 -21.68 -17.77 -22.87
C GLU A 24 -21.47 -17.63 -21.37
N HIS A 25 -21.38 -18.75 -20.65
CA HIS A 25 -21.13 -18.75 -19.22
C HIS A 25 -19.78 -18.11 -18.91
N VAL A 26 -18.73 -18.48 -19.65
CA VAL A 26 -17.38 -17.92 -19.48
C VAL A 26 -17.40 -16.40 -19.72
N ASN A 27 -18.08 -15.94 -20.76
CA ASN A 27 -18.20 -14.51 -21.07
C ASN A 27 -18.97 -13.74 -19.97
N LYS A 28 -20.09 -14.28 -19.48
CA LYS A 28 -20.86 -13.69 -18.38
C LYS A 28 -20.03 -13.59 -17.10
N LEU A 29 -19.26 -14.63 -16.80
CA LEU A 29 -18.38 -14.67 -15.63
C LEU A 29 -17.26 -13.62 -15.75
N ASN A 30 -16.63 -13.51 -16.91
CA ASN A 30 -15.60 -12.50 -17.16
C ASN A 30 -16.14 -11.07 -17.05
N GLN A 31 -17.35 -10.80 -17.57
CA GLN A 31 -18.02 -9.50 -17.44
C GLN A 31 -18.38 -9.20 -15.98
N TYR A 32 -18.84 -10.20 -15.24
CA TYR A 32 -19.13 -10.03 -13.81
C TYR A 32 -17.86 -9.70 -13.01
N LEU A 33 -16.78 -10.46 -13.22
CA LEU A 33 -15.50 -10.20 -12.57
C LEU A 33 -14.93 -8.84 -12.94
N SER A 34 -14.98 -8.43 -14.21
CA SER A 34 -14.51 -7.11 -14.61
C SER A 34 -15.28 -6.00 -13.90
N SER A 35 -16.62 -6.09 -13.83
CA SER A 35 -17.45 -5.13 -13.11
C SER A 35 -17.10 -5.03 -11.62
N LEU A 36 -16.85 -6.16 -10.95
CA LEU A 36 -16.43 -6.18 -9.55
C LEU A 36 -15.06 -5.52 -9.37
N THR A 37 -14.11 -5.76 -10.28
CA THR A 37 -12.79 -5.12 -10.18
C THR A 37 -12.88 -3.60 -10.34
N GLU A 38 -13.75 -3.10 -11.21
CA GLU A 38 -13.98 -1.66 -11.37
C GLU A 38 -14.62 -1.03 -10.13
N GLN A 39 -15.64 -1.69 -9.58
CA GLN A 39 -16.28 -1.27 -8.33
C GLN A 39 -15.29 -1.24 -7.16
N ALA A 40 -14.43 -2.27 -7.05
CA ALA A 40 -13.38 -2.32 -6.04
C ALA A 40 -12.40 -1.15 -6.20
N LYS A 41 -11.90 -0.90 -7.42
CA LYS A 41 -11.01 0.23 -7.74
C LYS A 41 -11.65 1.58 -7.37
N ALA A 42 -12.92 1.78 -7.72
CA ALA A 42 -13.64 3.02 -7.40
C ALA A 42 -13.77 3.21 -5.88
N THR A 43 -14.09 2.14 -5.16
CA THR A 43 -14.22 2.15 -3.70
C THR A 43 -12.90 2.46 -3.01
N ILE A 44 -11.80 1.82 -3.44
CA ILE A 44 -10.45 2.07 -2.91
C ILE A 44 -10.06 3.54 -3.12
N LYS A 45 -10.27 4.09 -4.32
CA LYS A 45 -9.96 5.51 -4.58
C LYS A 45 -10.77 6.44 -3.67
N LYS A 46 -12.06 6.16 -3.48
CA LYS A 46 -12.95 6.96 -2.62
C LYS A 46 -12.49 6.92 -1.16
N THR A 47 -12.16 5.73 -0.63
CA THR A 47 -11.71 5.59 0.75
C THR A 47 -10.36 6.27 0.95
N GLN A 48 -9.39 6.06 0.06
CA GLN A 48 -8.09 6.72 0.11
C GLN A 48 -8.22 8.24 0.12
N LYS A 49 -9.05 8.82 -0.75
CA LYS A 49 -9.32 10.27 -0.77
C LYS A 49 -9.89 10.76 0.56
N LYS A 50 -10.84 10.03 1.14
CA LYS A 50 -11.45 10.37 2.43
C LYS A 50 -10.44 10.31 3.58
N TYR A 51 -9.60 9.29 3.64
CA TYR A 51 -8.55 9.16 4.65
C TYR A 51 -7.53 10.28 4.53
N LYS A 52 -7.07 10.58 3.32
CA LYS A 52 -6.14 11.68 3.07
C LYS A 52 -6.72 13.03 3.49
N SER A 53 -7.97 13.33 3.11
CA SER A 53 -8.66 14.55 3.54
C SER A 53 -8.65 14.69 5.06
N ARG A 54 -9.08 13.65 5.79
CA ARG A 54 -9.10 13.68 7.27
C ARG A 54 -7.73 13.89 7.89
N TYR A 55 -6.70 13.26 7.31
CA TYR A 55 -5.31 13.43 7.74
C TYR A 55 -4.83 14.87 7.51
N ASP A 56 -5.10 15.41 6.32
CA ASP A 56 -4.69 16.76 5.94
C ASP A 56 -5.47 17.84 6.73
N ASP A 57 -6.75 17.64 7.02
CA ASP A 57 -7.62 18.57 7.80
C ASP A 57 -7.07 18.82 9.22
N HIS A 58 -6.45 17.81 9.84
CA HIS A 58 -5.91 17.90 11.20
C HIS A 58 -4.38 18.07 11.22
N ARG A 59 -3.76 18.27 10.06
CA ARG A 59 -2.31 18.41 9.99
C ARG A 59 -1.90 19.83 10.32
N SER A 60 -1.25 20.01 11.46
CA SER A 60 -0.47 21.23 11.68
C SER A 60 0.66 21.28 10.65
N ASN A 61 0.67 22.34 9.84
CA ASN A 61 1.78 22.68 8.95
C ASN A 61 2.53 23.87 9.56
N PRO A 62 3.34 23.67 10.61
CA PRO A 62 4.10 24.76 11.21
C PRO A 62 5.10 25.29 10.19
N SER A 63 5.08 26.62 9.99
CA SER A 63 6.10 27.33 9.21
C SER A 63 7.03 28.05 10.19
N TYR A 64 8.33 27.91 9.97
CA TYR A 64 9.34 28.57 10.79
C TYR A 64 10.10 29.63 9.98
N ASN A 65 10.62 30.63 10.69
CA ASN A 65 11.43 31.69 10.13
C ASN A 65 12.92 31.43 10.34
N THR A 66 13.76 32.13 9.56
CA THR A 66 15.20 32.18 9.83
C THR A 66 15.46 32.78 11.21
N ASN A 67 16.37 32.15 11.94
CA ASN A 67 16.73 32.41 13.34
C ASN A 67 15.80 31.86 14.42
N ASP A 68 14.71 31.17 14.06
CA ASP A 68 13.88 30.48 15.06
C ASP A 68 14.65 29.33 15.71
N LEU A 69 14.40 29.12 17.01
CA LEU A 69 14.95 27.99 17.76
C LEU A 69 13.99 26.80 17.70
N VAL A 70 14.50 25.66 17.26
CA VAL A 70 13.73 24.42 17.07
C VAL A 70 14.41 23.23 17.72
N LEU A 71 13.59 22.25 18.10
CA LEU A 71 14.05 20.96 18.59
C LEU A 71 13.86 19.90 17.49
N VAL A 72 14.89 19.10 17.22
CA VAL A 72 14.88 18.08 16.18
C VAL A 72 14.60 16.71 16.79
N LYS A 73 13.69 15.94 16.20
CA LYS A 73 13.40 14.58 16.67
C LYS A 73 14.56 13.64 16.34
N SER A 74 15.10 12.94 17.34
CA SER A 74 16.17 11.96 17.12
C SER A 74 15.66 10.72 16.36
N LEU A 75 16.43 10.20 15.40
CA LEU A 75 16.02 9.16 14.43
C LEU A 75 16.31 7.70 14.84
N ARG A 76 17.00 7.45 15.95
CA ARG A 76 17.52 6.11 16.31
C ARG A 76 16.50 5.21 17.03
N ASN A 77 16.81 3.90 17.06
CA ASN A 77 16.17 2.94 17.98
C ASN A 77 16.41 3.39 19.42
N ARG A 78 15.31 3.58 20.16
CA ARG A 78 15.31 4.22 21.48
C ARG A 78 14.71 3.32 22.53
N HIS A 79 15.22 3.43 23.74
CA HIS A 79 14.61 2.90 24.93
C HIS A 79 13.59 3.88 25.51
N LYS A 80 12.76 3.41 26.44
CA LYS A 80 11.58 4.12 26.96
C LYS A 80 11.90 5.51 27.54
N PHE A 81 13.12 5.71 28.04
CA PHE A 81 13.53 6.91 28.76
C PHE A 81 14.53 7.79 28.02
N ASP A 82 14.86 7.48 26.77
CA ASP A 82 15.82 8.29 26.03
C ASP A 82 15.20 9.66 25.65
N ILE A 83 16.02 10.71 25.51
CA ILE A 83 15.61 12.10 25.17
C ILE A 83 15.06 12.27 23.74
N ARG A 84 13.74 12.39 23.56
CA ARG A 84 13.08 12.34 22.23
C ARG A 84 13.49 13.44 21.23
N HIS A 85 13.96 14.56 21.73
CA HIS A 85 14.28 15.74 20.93
C HIS A 85 15.62 16.33 21.32
N GLU A 86 16.44 16.65 20.31
CA GLU A 86 17.76 17.26 20.45
C GLU A 86 17.67 18.76 20.12
N GLY A 87 18.54 19.57 20.74
CA GLY A 87 18.63 21.01 20.50
C GLY A 87 18.78 21.83 21.79
N PRO A 88 18.54 23.15 21.72
CA PRO A 88 17.93 23.89 20.61
C PRO A 88 18.88 24.12 19.42
N PHE A 89 18.37 23.95 18.21
CA PHE A 89 19.03 24.33 16.96
C PHE A 89 18.40 25.60 16.41
N LYS A 90 19.17 26.35 15.64
CA LYS A 90 18.73 27.60 15.02
C LYS A 90 18.57 27.39 13.52
N ILE A 91 17.43 27.79 12.96
CA ILE A 91 17.22 27.74 11.51
C ILE A 91 18.06 28.82 10.84
N ILE A 92 18.93 28.42 9.92
CA ILE A 92 19.80 29.28 9.11
C ILE A 92 19.09 29.65 7.81
N GLN A 93 18.43 28.68 7.15
CA GLN A 93 17.81 28.89 5.84
C GLN A 93 16.58 28.01 5.63
N ARG A 94 15.55 28.57 4.98
CA ARG A 94 14.41 27.82 4.46
C ARG A 94 14.66 27.44 3.00
N LEU A 95 14.72 26.14 2.71
CA LEU A 95 14.86 25.62 1.33
C LEU A 95 13.50 25.42 0.66
N THR A 96 12.54 24.84 1.39
CA THR A 96 11.16 24.63 0.93
C THR A 96 10.19 24.92 2.09
N ASP A 97 8.89 24.77 1.88
CA ASP A 97 7.89 24.93 2.96
C ASP A 97 8.09 23.97 4.15
N LYS A 98 8.79 22.86 3.93
CA LYS A 98 8.98 21.80 4.93
C LYS A 98 10.45 21.47 5.21
N THR A 99 11.37 22.05 4.45
CA THR A 99 12.80 21.76 4.56
C THR A 99 13.55 22.99 5.03
N TYR A 100 14.21 22.85 6.17
CA TYR A 100 14.97 23.90 6.84
C TYR A 100 16.40 23.38 7.08
N ILE A 101 17.37 24.27 6.99
CA ILE A 101 18.75 24.09 7.43
C ILE A 101 18.96 24.96 8.65
#